data_AF-A0A351A6I0-F1
#
_entry.id   AF-A0A351A6I0-F1
#
_cell.length_a   1.000
_cell.length_b   1.000
_cell.length_c   1.000
_cell.angle_alpha   90.00
_cell.angle_beta   90.00
_cell.angle_gamma   90.00
#
_symmetry.space_group_name_H-M   'P 1'
#
loop_
_entity.id
_entity.type
_entity.pdbx_description
1 polymer ?
#
loop_
_entity_poly.entity_id
_entity_poly.type
_entity_poly.pdbx_seq_one_letter_code
_entity_poly.pdbx_strand_id
1 'polypeptide(L)'
;RLRSRVLSHFAADHSSDRELSLSQQVRHVEWIATAGEIGALLEEARLVKQLQPTHNRQLRRNRELCTWRLATDIVGDWRLELVHAADLDFGRRDDL
;
A
#
# COMPACT_ATOMS: atom_id res chain seq x y z
N ARG A 1 6.56 20.94 -7.99
CA ARG A 1 7.00 21.09 -6.57
C ARG A 1 7.08 19.77 -5.78
N LEU A 2 6.77 18.60 -6.36
CA LEU A 2 7.03 17.28 -5.73
C LEU A 2 8.43 16.74 -6.07
N ARG A 3 8.80 16.76 -7.36
CA ARG A 3 10.11 16.33 -7.87
C ARG A 3 11.30 16.92 -7.12
N SER A 4 11.32 18.24 -6.94
CA SER A 4 12.42 18.92 -6.22
C SER A 4 12.51 18.48 -4.76
N ARG A 5 11.36 18.25 -4.10
CA ARG A 5 11.32 17.82 -2.70
C ARG A 5 11.83 16.39 -2.52
N VAL A 6 11.47 15.51 -3.46
CA VAL A 6 11.97 14.12 -3.52
C VAL A 6 13.47 14.09 -3.81
N LEU A 7 13.93 14.86 -4.79
CA LEU A 7 15.37 14.93 -5.11
C LEU A 7 16.19 15.56 -3.98
N SER A 8 15.67 16.60 -3.30
CA SER A 8 16.32 17.19 -2.13
C SER A 8 16.47 16.20 -0.98
N HIS A 9 15.51 15.30 -0.77
CA HIS A 9 15.64 14.24 0.23
C HIS A 9 16.81 13.30 -0.07
N PHE A 10 17.04 12.96 -1.34
CA PHE A 10 18.20 12.15 -1.74
C PHE A 10 19.54 12.90 -1.67
N ALA A 11 19.51 14.23 -1.73
CA ALA A 11 20.70 15.08 -1.78
C ALA A 11 21.14 15.65 -0.41
N ALA A 12 20.23 15.75 0.58
CA ALA A 12 20.48 16.57 1.77
C ALA A 12 20.49 15.80 3.10
N ASP A 13 19.89 14.61 3.20
CA ASP A 13 19.79 13.90 4.47
C ASP A 13 20.53 12.55 4.43
N HIS A 14 21.62 12.48 5.18
CA HIS A 14 22.40 11.26 5.43
C HIS A 14 22.25 10.84 6.90
N SER A 15 21.03 10.93 7.43
CA SER A 15 20.77 10.66 8.85
C SER A 15 20.90 9.17 9.21
N SER A 16 20.89 8.29 8.19
CA SER A 16 21.00 6.84 8.32
C SER A 16 21.89 6.24 7.22
N ASP A 17 22.74 5.26 7.58
CA ASP A 17 23.53 4.44 6.63
C ASP A 17 22.67 3.83 5.52
N ARG A 18 21.40 3.53 5.82
CA ARG A 18 20.43 3.01 4.85
C ARG A 18 20.06 4.03 3.79
N GLU A 19 19.81 5.27 4.19
CA GLU A 19 19.45 6.38 3.29
C GLU A 19 20.64 6.74 2.40
N LEU A 20 21.84 6.75 2.97
CA LEU A 20 23.09 6.95 2.24
C LEU A 20 23.31 5.85 1.19
N SER A 21 23.16 4.57 1.59
CA SER A 21 23.28 3.43 0.68
C SER A 21 22.26 3.45 -0.45
N LEU A 22 21.01 3.83 -0.15
CA LEU A 22 19.97 3.99 -1.16
C LEU A 22 20.30 5.13 -2.12
N SER A 23 20.68 6.31 -1.61
CA SER A 23 21.03 7.48 -2.42
C SER A 23 22.18 7.19 -3.39
N GLN A 24 23.23 6.48 -2.95
CA GLN A 24 24.35 6.10 -3.81
C GLN A 24 23.96 5.11 -4.93
N GLN A 25 22.92 4.30 -4.73
CA GLN A 25 22.45 3.30 -5.71
C GLN A 25 21.36 3.83 -6.65
N VAL A 26 20.70 4.94 -6.30
CA VAL A 26 19.65 5.54 -7.12
C VAL A 26 20.26 6.16 -8.38
N ARG A 27 19.97 5.57 -9.54
CA ARG A 27 20.40 6.07 -10.85
C ARG A 27 19.26 6.70 -11.66
N HIS A 28 18.03 6.33 -11.34
CA HIS A 28 16.83 6.75 -12.04
C HIS A 28 15.66 6.83 -11.07
N VAL A 29 14.77 7.80 -11.30
CA VAL A 29 13.58 8.04 -10.47
C VAL A 29 12.37 8.18 -11.38
N GLU A 30 11.38 7.32 -11.16
CA GLU A 30 10.10 7.34 -11.85
C GLU A 30 9.00 7.81 -10.91
N TRP A 31 7.89 8.29 -11.48
CA TRP A 31 6.72 8.71 -10.71
C TRP A 31 5.43 8.39 -11.47
N ILE A 32 4.37 8.12 -10.70
CA ILE A 32 3.02 7.89 -11.21
C ILE A 32 2.10 8.91 -10.53
N ALA A 33 1.36 9.67 -11.32
CA ALA A 33 0.37 10.60 -10.80
C ALA A 33 -0.94 9.84 -10.52
N THR A 34 -1.51 10.03 -9.34
CA THR A 34 -2.80 9.47 -8.94
C THR A 34 -3.81 10.60 -8.71
N ALA A 35 -5.10 10.28 -8.81
CA ALA A 35 -6.18 11.25 -8.65
C ALA A 35 -6.34 11.79 -7.22
N GLY A 36 -5.60 11.24 -6.24
CA GLY A 36 -5.65 11.65 -4.85
C GLY A 36 -4.87 10.70 -3.94
N GLU A 37 -4.97 10.95 -2.63
CA GLU A 37 -4.23 10.23 -1.60
C GLU A 37 -4.58 8.74 -1.55
N ILE A 38 -5.87 8.39 -1.59
CA ILE A 38 -6.32 6.99 -1.59
C ILE A 38 -5.71 6.24 -2.80
N GLY A 39 -5.73 6.86 -3.98
CA GLY A 39 -5.11 6.28 -5.17
C GLY A 39 -3.59 6.12 -5.02
N ALA A 40 -2.92 7.08 -4.39
CA ALA A 40 -1.48 7.00 -4.13
C ALA A 40 -1.14 5.82 -3.20
N LEU A 41 -1.88 5.65 -2.11
CA LEU A 41 -1.68 4.57 -1.14
C LEU A 41 -1.95 3.18 -1.75
N LEU A 42 -3.02 3.07 -2.54
CA LEU A 42 -3.36 1.82 -3.24
C LEU A 42 -2.29 1.45 -4.28
N GLU A 43 -1.82 2.43 -5.06
CA GLU A 43 -0.81 2.22 -6.08
C GLU A 43 0.56 1.88 -5.47
N GLU A 44 0.93 2.55 -4.36
CA GLU A 44 2.12 2.18 -3.57
C GLU A 44 2.04 0.73 -3.09
N ALA A 45 0.93 0.34 -2.45
CA ALA A 45 0.75 -1.02 -1.96
C ALA A 45 0.81 -2.05 -3.10
N ARG A 46 0.27 -1.72 -4.28
CA ARG A 46 0.34 -2.57 -5.48
C ARG A 46 1.78 -2.74 -5.95
N LEU A 47 2.53 -1.65 -6.11
CA LEU A 47 3.92 -1.66 -6.57
C LEU A 47 4.86 -2.37 -5.59
N VAL A 48 4.70 -2.15 -4.28
CA VAL A 48 5.49 -2.86 -3.26
C VAL A 48 5.29 -4.37 -3.34
N LYS A 49 4.04 -4.82 -3.49
CA LYS A 49 3.74 -6.26 -3.62
C LYS A 49 4.26 -6.86 -4.93
N GLN A 50 4.23 -6.09 -6.01
CA GLN A 50 4.69 -6.53 -7.33
C GLN A 50 6.22 -6.59 -7.43
N LEU A 51 6.91 -5.51 -7.02
CA LEU A 51 8.36 -5.36 -7.19
C LEU A 51 9.18 -5.93 -6.02
N GLN A 52 8.55 -6.11 -4.86
CA GLN A 52 9.19 -6.59 -3.63
C GLN A 52 10.55 -5.92 -3.34
N PRO A 53 10.62 -4.57 -3.27
CA PRO A 53 11.89 -3.88 -3.12
C PRO A 53 12.59 -4.27 -1.81
N THR A 54 13.89 -4.52 -1.87
CA THR A 54 14.71 -4.91 -0.70
C THR A 54 14.64 -3.87 0.41
N HIS A 55 14.62 -2.59 0.05
CA HIS A 55 14.51 -1.47 0.98
C HIS A 55 13.07 -1.15 1.44
N ASN A 56 12.04 -1.88 1.02
CA ASN A 56 10.70 -1.68 1.57
C ASN A 56 10.47 -2.58 2.79
N ARG A 57 10.14 -1.98 3.94
CA ARG A 57 9.84 -2.72 5.19
C ARG A 57 8.36 -3.01 5.35
N GLN A 58 7.51 -2.06 5.00
CA GLN A 58 6.06 -2.14 5.12
C GLN A 58 5.43 -2.72 3.85
N LEU A 59 4.13 -3.06 3.89
CA LEU A 59 3.33 -3.51 2.75
C LEU A 59 3.88 -4.74 2.00
N ARG A 60 4.82 -5.47 2.62
CA ARG A 60 5.25 -6.80 2.14
C ARG A 60 4.04 -7.74 2.13
N ARG A 61 4.10 -8.74 1.25
CA ARG A 61 3.00 -9.65 0.93
C ARG A 61 2.30 -10.16 2.20
N ASN A 62 1.10 -9.66 2.49
CA ASN A 62 0.23 -10.25 3.50
C ASN A 62 -0.32 -11.56 2.92
N ARG A 63 -0.20 -12.66 3.67
CA ARG A 63 -0.70 -13.99 3.28
C ARG A 63 -2.15 -14.20 3.70
N GLU A 64 -2.70 -13.30 4.50
CA GLU A 64 -4.11 -13.31 4.88
C GLU A 64 -4.96 -12.93 3.67
N LEU A 65 -5.88 -13.84 3.31
CA LEU A 65 -6.92 -13.55 2.35
C LEU A 65 -8.00 -12.73 3.06
N CYS A 66 -8.41 -11.63 2.44
CA CYS A 66 -9.52 -10.81 2.89
C CYS A 66 -10.30 -10.31 1.67
N THR A 67 -11.56 -9.95 1.89
CA THR A 67 -12.44 -9.36 0.88
C THR A 67 -13.19 -8.18 1.48
N TRP A 68 -13.60 -7.26 0.62
CA TRP A 68 -14.50 -6.19 1.00
C TRP A 68 -15.94 -6.66 0.79
N ARG A 69 -16.77 -6.52 1.82
CA ARG A 69 -18.20 -6.79 1.76
C ARG A 69 -18.96 -5.47 1.93
N LEU A 70 -19.96 -5.27 1.08
CA LEU A 70 -20.94 -4.22 1.27
C LEU A 70 -22.13 -4.81 2.03
N ALA A 71 -22.37 -4.33 3.24
CA ALA A 71 -23.49 -4.76 4.09
C ALA A 71 -24.36 -3.56 4.46
N THR A 72 -25.60 -3.80 4.85
CA THR A 72 -26.46 -2.76 5.44
C THR A 72 -26.38 -2.81 6.96
N ASP A 73 -26.29 -1.67 7.62
CA ASP A 73 -26.39 -1.61 9.08
C ASP A 73 -27.85 -1.75 9.57
N ILE A 74 -28.06 -1.65 10.89
CA ILE A 74 -29.39 -1.78 11.51
C ILE A 74 -30.36 -0.65 11.12
N VAL A 75 -29.85 0.45 10.57
CA VAL A 75 -30.64 1.60 10.10
C VAL A 75 -30.90 1.50 8.58
N GLY A 76 -30.22 0.57 7.90
CA GLY A 76 -30.34 0.34 6.46
C GLY A 76 -29.31 1.07 5.61
N ASP A 77 -28.30 1.70 6.23
CA ASP A 77 -27.24 2.40 5.52
C ASP A 77 -26.14 1.43 5.05
N TRP A 78 -25.53 1.73 3.90
CA TRP A 78 -24.44 0.92 3.36
C TRP A 78 -23.16 1.11 4.16
N ARG A 79 -22.61 -0.02 4.64
CA ARG A 79 -21.35 -0.11 5.33
C ARG A 79 -20.39 -1.02 4.56
N LEU A 80 -19.18 -0.53 4.36
CA LEU A 80 -18.08 -1.32 3.83
C LEU A 80 -17.35 -2.03 4.98
N GLU A 81 -17.27 -3.34 4.92
CA GLU A 81 -16.63 -4.19 5.93
C GLU A 81 -15.49 -4.97 5.31
N LEU A 82 -14.33 -4.96 5.97
CA LEU A 82 -13.22 -5.85 5.62
C LEU A 82 -13.44 -7.19 6.32
N VAL A 83 -13.60 -8.26 5.55
CA VAL A 83 -13.82 -9.61 6.06
C VAL A 83 -12.59 -10.46 5.75
N HIS A 84 -12.01 -11.07 6.78
CA HIS A 84 -10.89 -12.00 6.60
C HIS A 84 -11.40 -13.40 6.29
N ALA A 85 -10.69 -14.13 5.43
CA ALA A 85 -10.98 -15.52 5.09
C ALA A 85 -10.93 -16.45 6.31
N ALA A 86 -10.10 -16.13 7.32
CA ALA A 86 -10.06 -16.87 8.57
C ALA A 86 -11.37 -16.75 9.37
N ASP A 87 -12.11 -15.66 9.20
CA ASP A 87 -13.37 -15.38 9.88
C ASP A 87 -14.60 -15.81 9.06
N LEU A 88 -14.37 -16.28 7.82
CA LEU A 88 -15.42 -16.82 6.95
C LEU A 88 -15.64 -18.30 7.26
N ASP A 89 -16.78 -18.62 7.85
CA ASP A 89 -17.28 -19.99 7.91
C ASP A 89 -17.81 -20.40 6.53
N PHE A 90 -16.90 -20.92 5.68
CA PHE A 90 -17.19 -21.35 4.31
C PHE A 90 -18.24 -22.48 4.22
N GLY A 91 -18.56 -23.14 5.33
CA GLY A 91 -19.52 -24.26 5.35
C GLY A 91 -20.97 -23.87 5.58
N ARG A 92 -21.28 -22.58 5.82
CA ARG A 92 -22.59 -22.18 6.38
C ARG A 92 -23.23 -20.94 5.77
N ARG A 93 -22.68 -20.36 4.70
CA ARG A 93 -23.18 -19.11 4.10
C ARG A 93 -23.36 -19.26 2.58
N ASP A 94 -24.52 -18.86 2.10
CA ASP A 94 -25.05 -19.05 0.74
C ASP A 94 -24.88 -17.79 -0.15
N ASP A 95 -24.10 -16.82 0.33
CA ASP A 95 -24.12 -15.42 -0.12
C ASP A 95 -22.75 -14.89 -0.56
N LEU A 96 -21.94 -15.74 -1.22
CA LEU A 96 -20.77 -15.34 -2.00
C LEU A 96 -20.98 -15.52 -3.51
#